data_AF-A0A1Q2CI17-F1
#
_entry.id   AF-A0A1Q2CI17-F1
#
_cell.length_a   1.000
_cell.length_b   1.000
_cell.length_c   1.000
_cell.angle_alpha   90.00
_cell.angle_beta   90.00
_cell.angle_gamma   90.00
#
_symmetry.space_group_name_H-M   'P 1'
#
loop_
_entity.id
_entity.type
_entity.pdbx_description
1 polymer ?
#
loop_
_entity_poly.entity_id
_entity_poly.type
_entity_poly.pdbx_seq_one_letter_code
_entity_poly.pdbx_strand_id
1 'polypeptide(L)'
;MTLMYITKDPVVAKIAEDGGVDWVFVDLEIHGKMARQGHLDTVISDHTFEDVRAVAEVLTTSQLLVRVNPVHEGSAEEIDTVIAAGAQILMLPYFTHRGEVAEFISLISGRAQVCLLLETPGAVEASATGCSSCLSSSPTAPSRASAVA
;
A
#
# COMPACT_ATOMS: atom_id res chain seq x y z
N MET A 1 -14.40 8.55 -7.89
CA MET A 1 -13.77 7.30 -8.35
C MET A 1 -12.28 7.50 -8.13
N THR A 2 -11.60 6.58 -7.44
CA THR A 2 -10.15 6.68 -7.19
C THR A 2 -9.39 6.10 -8.38
N LEU A 3 -8.58 6.90 -9.05
CA LEU A 3 -7.71 6.47 -10.14
C LEU A 3 -6.36 6.02 -9.59
N MET A 4 -5.89 4.85 -10.01
CA MET A 4 -4.63 4.26 -9.56
C MET A 4 -3.69 4.03 -10.74
N TYR A 5 -2.39 4.24 -10.53
CA TYR A 5 -1.36 3.95 -11.54
C TYR A 5 -0.15 3.28 -10.90
N ILE A 6 0.28 2.14 -11.46
CA ILE A 6 1.42 1.38 -10.94
C ILE A 6 2.72 1.79 -11.66
N THR A 7 3.73 2.23 -10.90
CA THR A 7 5.06 2.54 -11.42
C THR A 7 6.08 2.65 -10.30
N LYS A 8 7.33 2.25 -10.56
CA LYS A 8 8.50 2.57 -9.72
C LYS A 8 9.32 3.75 -10.23
N ASP A 9 9.05 4.20 -11.45
CA ASP A 9 9.77 5.33 -12.06
C ASP A 9 9.18 6.65 -11.55
N PRO A 10 9.96 7.50 -10.85
CA PRO A 10 9.49 8.77 -10.31
C PRO A 10 9.06 9.76 -11.42
N VAL A 11 9.69 9.73 -12.59
CA VAL A 11 9.30 10.60 -13.71
C VAL A 11 7.89 10.22 -14.20
N VAL A 12 7.64 8.92 -14.35
CA VAL A 12 6.32 8.41 -14.74
C VAL A 12 5.28 8.66 -13.64
N ALA A 13 5.66 8.51 -12.37
CA ALA A 13 4.80 8.80 -11.24
C ALA A 13 4.33 10.26 -11.25
N LYS A 14 5.24 11.20 -11.54
CA LYS A 14 4.89 12.62 -11.63
C LYS A 14 3.98 12.93 -12.82
N ILE A 15 4.24 12.34 -13.99
CA ILE A 15 3.36 12.47 -15.16
C ILE A 15 1.96 11.92 -14.86
N ALA A 16 1.88 10.80 -14.14
CA ALA A 16 0.61 10.20 -13.74
C ALA A 16 -0.16 11.11 -12.76
N GLU A 17 0.50 11.67 -11.75
CA GLU A 17 -0.07 12.66 -10.83
C GLU A 17 -0.60 13.89 -11.60
N ASP A 18 0.19 14.46 -12.49
CA ASP A 18 -0.19 15.63 -13.30
C ASP A 18 -1.39 15.30 -14.24
N GLY A 19 -1.55 14.02 -14.59
CA GLY A 19 -2.70 13.48 -15.32
C GLY A 19 -3.95 13.24 -14.46
N GLY A 20 -3.90 13.51 -13.15
CA GLY A 20 -5.03 13.38 -12.23
C GLY A 20 -5.18 12.00 -11.59
N VAL A 21 -4.11 11.20 -11.51
CA VAL A 21 -4.11 9.94 -10.75
C VAL A 21 -4.19 10.24 -9.25
N ASP A 22 -5.12 9.60 -8.54
CA ASP A 22 -5.27 9.79 -7.09
C ASP A 22 -4.18 9.03 -6.32
N TRP A 23 -3.93 7.76 -6.66
CA TRP A 23 -2.95 6.91 -5.98
C TRP A 23 -1.89 6.37 -6.95
N VAL A 24 -0.63 6.64 -6.65
CA VAL A 24 0.50 5.96 -7.30
C VAL A 24 0.84 4.72 -6.49
N PHE A 25 1.06 3.60 -7.19
CA PHE A 25 1.21 2.28 -6.59
C PHE A 25 2.60 1.71 -6.87
N VAL A 26 3.33 1.32 -5.82
CA VAL A 26 4.59 0.55 -5.90
C VAL A 26 4.40 -0.84 -5.32
N ASP A 27 4.78 -1.88 -6.07
CA ASP A 27 4.66 -3.28 -5.64
C ASP A 27 5.99 -3.85 -5.13
N LEU A 28 6.13 -4.08 -3.83
CA LEU A 28 7.31 -4.71 -3.21
C LEU A 28 7.13 -6.22 -2.94
N GLU A 29 5.99 -6.80 -3.31
CA GLU A 29 5.73 -8.20 -3.03
C GLU A 29 6.69 -9.11 -3.82
N ILE A 30 7.53 -9.87 -3.11
CA ILE A 30 8.49 -10.83 -3.68
C ILE A 30 8.24 -12.23 -3.11
N HIS A 31 7.85 -12.34 -1.83
CA HIS A 31 7.59 -13.60 -1.15
C HIS A 31 6.35 -14.31 -1.73
N GLY A 32 6.56 -15.51 -2.28
CA GLY A 32 5.51 -16.30 -2.91
C GLY A 32 5.48 -16.22 -4.45
N LYS A 33 6.16 -15.25 -5.09
CA LYS A 33 6.29 -15.21 -6.55
C LYS A 33 7.13 -16.38 -7.06
N MET A 34 8.32 -16.58 -6.51
CA MET A 34 9.23 -17.67 -6.91
C MET A 34 8.62 -19.07 -6.77
N ALA A 35 7.89 -19.32 -5.67
CA ALA A 35 7.26 -20.62 -5.42
C ALA A 35 6.04 -20.90 -6.33
N ARG A 36 5.38 -19.85 -6.84
CA ARG A 36 4.14 -19.95 -7.66
C ARG A 36 4.40 -19.75 -9.16
N GLN A 37 5.53 -19.15 -9.54
CA GLN A 37 5.87 -18.79 -10.92
C GLN A 37 7.14 -19.47 -11.46
N GLY A 38 7.78 -20.37 -10.71
CA GLY A 38 9.04 -21.02 -11.10
C GLY A 38 9.04 -21.83 -12.42
N HIS A 39 7.92 -21.91 -13.14
CA HIS A 39 7.80 -22.55 -14.46
C HIS A 39 7.29 -21.59 -15.57
N LEU A 40 7.08 -20.30 -15.28
CA LEU A 40 6.52 -19.31 -16.22
C LEU A 40 7.40 -18.05 -16.23
N ASP A 41 7.83 -17.62 -17.42
CA ASP A 41 8.55 -16.36 -17.69
C ASP A 41 7.70 -15.15 -17.26
N THR A 42 7.65 -14.89 -15.96
CA THR A 42 6.86 -13.79 -15.37
C THR A 42 7.80 -12.89 -14.59
N VAL A 43 7.62 -11.57 -14.78
CA VAL A 43 8.43 -10.53 -14.16
C VAL A 43 8.30 -10.65 -12.64
N ILE A 44 9.39 -11.05 -11.99
CA ILE A 44 9.56 -10.94 -10.54
C ILE A 44 9.78 -9.45 -10.25
N SER A 45 9.04 -8.88 -9.30
CA SER A 45 9.21 -7.46 -8.96
C SER A 45 10.64 -7.20 -8.49
N ASP A 46 11.35 -6.34 -9.23
CA ASP A 46 12.67 -5.80 -8.90
C ASP A 46 12.49 -4.40 -8.28
N HIS A 47 11.49 -4.25 -7.42
CA HIS A 47 11.21 -2.99 -6.74
C HIS A 47 11.87 -3.00 -5.36
N THR A 48 12.45 -1.86 -4.99
CA THR A 48 13.26 -1.67 -3.80
C THR A 48 12.62 -0.62 -2.86
N PHE A 49 13.07 -0.57 -1.61
CA PHE A 49 12.66 0.51 -0.70
C PHE A 49 13.11 1.89 -1.21
N GLU A 50 14.22 1.95 -1.94
CA GLU A 50 14.70 3.14 -2.65
C GLU A 50 13.71 3.60 -3.72
N ASP A 51 13.06 2.70 -4.45
CA ASP A 51 12.03 3.06 -5.42
C ASP A 51 10.83 3.73 -4.75
N VAL A 52 10.40 3.22 -3.59
CA VAL A 52 9.33 3.84 -2.78
C VAL A 52 9.72 5.25 -2.39
N ARG A 53 10.95 5.45 -1.88
CA ARG A 53 11.45 6.78 -1.49
C ARG A 53 11.52 7.72 -2.69
N ALA A 54 12.08 7.27 -3.81
CA ALA A 54 12.22 8.09 -5.02
C ALA A 54 10.85 8.54 -5.56
N VAL A 55 9.85 7.65 -5.57
CA VAL A 55 8.48 8.01 -5.95
C VAL A 55 7.86 8.95 -4.92
N ALA A 56 8.02 8.71 -3.62
CA ALA A 56 7.47 9.58 -2.58
C ALA A 56 7.98 11.02 -2.68
N GLU A 57 9.25 11.22 -3.03
CA GLU A 57 9.90 12.54 -3.12
C GLU A 57 9.35 13.43 -4.25
N VAL A 58 8.76 12.84 -5.29
CA VAL A 58 8.26 13.59 -6.46
C VAL A 58 6.75 13.85 -6.43
N LEU A 59 6.00 13.08 -5.64
CA LEU A 59 4.56 13.25 -5.51
C LEU A 59 4.23 14.43 -4.60
N THR A 60 3.18 15.16 -4.96
CA THR A 60 2.76 16.39 -4.26
C THR A 60 1.28 16.39 -3.89
N THR A 61 0.46 15.65 -4.63
CA THR A 61 -1.00 15.58 -4.45
C THR A 61 -1.52 14.16 -4.42
N SER A 62 -0.95 13.25 -5.20
CA SER A 62 -1.31 11.83 -5.21
C SER A 62 -0.78 11.16 -3.93
N GLN A 63 -1.50 10.15 -3.45
CA GLN A 63 -1.02 9.32 -2.35
C GLN A 63 -0.18 8.15 -2.87
N LEU A 64 0.84 7.76 -2.12
CA LEU A 64 1.65 6.59 -2.39
C LEU A 64 1.08 5.38 -1.66
N LEU A 65 0.59 4.44 -2.45
CA LEU A 65 0.21 3.10 -2.03
C LEU A 65 1.37 2.14 -2.26
N VAL A 66 1.70 1.32 -1.26
CA VAL A 66 2.70 0.25 -1.38
C VAL A 66 2.08 -1.09 -1.03
N ARG A 67 2.22 -2.08 -1.91
CA ARG A 67 1.89 -3.47 -1.59
C ARG A 67 3.12 -4.14 -1.01
N VAL A 68 2.98 -4.61 0.23
CA VAL A 68 4.05 -5.30 0.97
C VAL A 68 3.91 -6.81 0.84
N ASN A 69 4.83 -7.56 1.42
CA ASN A 69 4.71 -9.01 1.49
C ASN A 69 3.58 -9.45 2.45
N PRO A 70 3.05 -10.69 2.29
CA PRO A 70 2.21 -11.29 3.32
C PRO A 70 2.90 -11.30 4.69
N VAL A 71 2.11 -11.32 5.77
CA VAL A 71 2.66 -11.28 7.14
C VAL A 71 3.68 -12.42 7.35
N HIS A 72 4.85 -12.05 7.86
CA HIS A 72 5.99 -12.94 8.08
C HIS A 72 6.91 -12.37 9.18
N GLU A 73 7.94 -13.12 9.59
CA GLU A 73 8.85 -12.73 10.67
C GLU A 73 9.52 -11.35 10.47
N GLY A 74 9.77 -10.96 9.21
CA GLY A 74 10.35 -9.66 8.85
C GLY A 74 9.35 -8.51 8.68
N SER A 75 8.04 -8.74 8.86
CA SER A 75 7.01 -7.74 8.55
C SER A 75 7.14 -6.44 9.34
N ALA A 76 7.61 -6.48 10.59
CA ALA A 76 7.77 -5.27 11.39
C ALA A 76 8.79 -4.30 10.76
N GLU A 77 9.98 -4.81 10.41
CA GLU A 77 11.03 -4.03 9.76
C GLU A 77 10.63 -3.55 8.36
N GLU A 78 9.97 -4.42 7.58
CA GLU A 78 9.43 -4.07 6.26
C GLU A 78 8.44 -2.90 6.34
N ILE A 79 7.43 -3.00 7.22
CA ILE A 79 6.40 -1.97 7.39
C ILE A 79 7.02 -0.65 7.87
N ASP A 80 7.92 -0.70 8.85
CA ASP A 80 8.61 0.49 9.35
C ASP A 80 9.42 1.17 8.24
N THR A 81 10.11 0.39 7.43
CA THR A 81 10.93 0.90 6.32
C THR A 81 10.08 1.53 5.23
N VAL A 82 8.96 0.91 4.85
CA VAL A 82 8.04 1.43 3.82
C VAL A 82 7.36 2.72 4.27
N ILE A 83 6.93 2.80 5.53
CA ILE A 83 6.36 4.03 6.10
C ILE A 83 7.42 5.13 6.17
N ALA A 84 8.64 4.81 6.61
CA ALA A 84 9.75 5.76 6.66
C ALA A 84 10.20 6.23 5.26
N ALA A 85 10.00 5.42 4.23
CA ALA A 85 10.21 5.79 2.83
C ALA A 85 9.11 6.71 2.27
N GLY A 86 8.03 6.93 3.03
CA GLY A 86 6.99 7.91 2.72
C GLY A 86 5.68 7.31 2.24
N ALA A 87 5.46 6.00 2.30
CA ALA A 87 4.16 5.42 1.94
C ALA A 87 3.04 5.90 2.87
N GLN A 88 1.89 6.30 2.30
CA GLN A 88 0.72 6.72 3.09
C GLN A 88 -0.34 5.63 3.20
N ILE A 89 -0.32 4.65 2.28
CA ILE A 89 -1.24 3.52 2.27
C ILE A 89 -0.41 2.25 2.09
N LEU A 90 -0.64 1.24 2.94
CA LEU A 90 -0.02 -0.07 2.81
C LEU A 90 -1.08 -1.12 2.49
N MET A 91 -0.83 -1.93 1.47
CA MET A 91 -1.69 -3.03 1.03
C MET A 91 -1.13 -4.37 1.46
N LEU A 92 -1.95 -5.17 2.16
CA LEU A 92 -1.65 -6.55 2.53
C LEU A 92 -2.25 -7.53 1.50
N PRO A 93 -1.42 -8.30 0.78
CA PRO A 93 -1.87 -9.36 -0.13
C PRO A 93 -1.93 -10.73 0.54
N TYR A 94 -2.61 -11.67 -0.11
CA TYR A 94 -2.67 -13.10 0.19
C TYR A 94 -2.97 -13.51 1.65
N PHE A 95 -3.57 -12.64 2.46
CA PHE A 95 -4.03 -13.04 3.78
C PHE A 95 -5.15 -14.09 3.65
N THR A 96 -5.17 -15.03 4.59
CA THR A 96 -6.13 -16.14 4.63
C THR A 96 -6.88 -16.21 5.95
N HIS A 97 -6.42 -15.50 6.98
CA HIS A 97 -7.05 -15.49 8.28
C HIS A 97 -7.00 -14.11 8.97
N ARG A 98 -7.92 -13.90 9.91
CA ARG A 98 -8.06 -12.62 10.64
C ARG A 98 -6.83 -12.24 11.47
N GLY A 99 -6.07 -13.23 11.91
CA GLY A 99 -4.86 -13.04 12.71
C GLY A 99 -3.83 -12.19 11.97
N GLU A 100 -3.55 -12.53 10.70
CA GLU A 100 -2.66 -11.76 9.82
C GLU A 100 -3.12 -10.30 9.68
N VAL A 101 -4.43 -10.09 9.47
CA VAL A 101 -5.00 -8.74 9.36
C VAL A 101 -4.82 -7.95 10.65
N ALA A 102 -5.08 -8.57 11.80
CA ALA A 102 -4.95 -7.92 13.11
C ALA A 102 -3.48 -7.59 13.43
N GLU A 103 -2.57 -8.51 13.14
CA GLU A 103 -1.13 -8.31 13.28
C GLU A 103 -0.65 -7.16 12.38
N PHE A 104 -1.04 -7.16 11.11
CA PHE A 104 -0.69 -6.11 10.16
C PHE A 104 -1.17 -4.71 10.61
N ILE A 105 -2.43 -4.61 11.04
CA ILE A 105 -2.99 -3.35 11.58
C ILE A 105 -2.22 -2.91 12.82
N SER A 106 -1.89 -3.84 13.71
CA SER A 106 -1.13 -3.56 14.93
C SER A 106 0.27 -3.04 14.62
N LEU A 107 0.96 -3.67 13.66
CA LEU A 107 2.29 -3.24 13.21
C LEU A 107 2.24 -1.83 12.61
N ILE A 108 1.24 -1.50 11.79
CA ILE A 108 1.09 -0.15 11.22
C ILE A 108 0.81 0.90 12.31
N SER A 109 0.04 0.54 13.34
CA SER A 109 -0.20 1.38 14.52
C SER A 109 -0.74 2.79 14.17
N GLY A 110 -1.58 2.87 13.13
CA GLY A 110 -2.20 4.13 12.66
C GLY A 110 -1.26 5.11 11.94
N ARG A 111 0.00 4.73 11.69
CA ARG A 111 0.99 5.58 11.00
C ARG A 111 0.73 5.72 9.49
N ALA A 112 -0.04 4.80 8.91
CA ALA A 112 -0.46 4.78 7.52
C ALA A 112 -1.86 4.17 7.39
N GLN A 113 -2.52 4.40 6.26
CA GLN A 113 -3.80 3.75 5.96
C GLN A 113 -3.60 2.28 5.60
N VAL A 114 -4.57 1.45 5.99
CA VAL A 114 -4.57 0.02 5.74
C VAL A 114 -5.45 -0.29 4.54
N CYS A 115 -4.89 -0.99 3.56
CA CYS A 115 -5.62 -1.56 2.42
C CYS A 115 -5.49 -3.09 2.46
N LEU A 116 -6.60 -3.81 2.32
CA LEU A 116 -6.60 -5.28 2.31
C LEU A 116 -6.97 -5.76 0.91
N LEU A 117 -6.19 -6.67 0.34
CA LEU A 117 -6.47 -7.24 -0.98
C LEU A 117 -7.24 -8.57 -0.84
N LEU A 118 -8.55 -8.53 -1.12
CA LEU A 118 -9.42 -9.72 -1.07
C LEU A 118 -9.27 -10.55 -2.35
N GLU A 119 -8.24 -11.38 -2.42
CA GLU A 119 -7.89 -12.14 -3.63
C GLU A 119 -7.92 -13.67 -3.47
N THR A 120 -8.22 -14.17 -2.27
CA THR A 120 -8.36 -15.61 -2.00
C THR A 120 -9.71 -15.91 -1.32
N PRO A 121 -10.24 -17.15 -1.42
CA PRO A 121 -11.41 -17.54 -0.64
C PRO A 121 -11.22 -17.34 0.87
N GLY A 122 -10.02 -17.64 1.38
CA GLY A 122 -9.64 -17.39 2.77
C GLY A 122 -9.75 -15.90 3.14
N ALA A 123 -9.34 -14.98 2.26
CA ALA A 123 -9.49 -13.54 2.47
C ALA A 123 -10.96 -13.10 2.59
N VAL A 124 -11.86 -13.71 1.80
CA VAL A 124 -13.31 -13.45 1.85
C VAL A 124 -13.89 -13.94 3.18
N GLU A 125 -13.54 -15.16 3.61
CA GLU A 125 -13.97 -15.70 4.89
C GLU A 125 -13.42 -14.88 6.08
N ALA A 126 -12.14 -14.50 6.00
CA ALA A 126 -11.46 -13.65 6.97
C ALA A 126 -11.99 -12.21 7.02
N SER A 127 -12.78 -11.76 6.05
CA SER A 127 -13.41 -10.42 6.07
C SER A 127 -14.91 -10.46 6.44
N ALA A 128 -15.63 -11.55 6.20
CA ALA A 128 -17.10 -11.66 6.38
C ALA A 128 -17.64 -11.60 7.83
N THR A 129 -16.86 -12.01 8.82
CA THR A 129 -17.19 -12.10 10.26
C THR A 129 -16.66 -10.90 11.10
N GLY A 130 -17.15 -9.68 10.85
CA GLY A 130 -17.11 -8.55 11.81
C GLY A 130 -15.75 -7.90 12.10
N CYS A 131 -15.44 -6.78 11.42
CA CYS A 131 -14.49 -5.74 11.89
C CYS A 131 -15.34 -4.51 12.27
N SER A 132 -15.86 -4.45 13.50
CA SER A 132 -16.66 -3.30 13.98
C SER A 132 -15.81 -2.09 14.39
N SER A 133 -14.50 -2.27 14.58
CA SER A 133 -13.63 -1.28 15.24
C SER A 133 -12.70 -0.51 14.30
N CYS A 134 -12.84 -0.71 12.99
CA CYS A 134 -11.79 -0.39 12.00
C CYS A 134 -12.15 0.82 11.10
N LEU A 135 -13.37 1.39 11.25
CA LEU A 135 -13.97 2.35 10.30
C LEU A 135 -14.08 3.80 10.80
N SER A 136 -13.44 4.20 11.90
CA SER A 136 -13.50 5.59 12.38
C SER A 136 -12.13 6.22 12.58
N SER A 137 -11.60 6.85 11.52
CA SER A 137 -10.85 8.12 11.58
C SER A 137 -10.33 8.48 10.18
N SER A 138 -11.21 9.05 9.35
CA SER A 138 -10.75 9.87 8.24
C SER A 138 -10.20 11.19 8.82
N PRO A 139 -8.96 11.61 8.47
CA PRO A 139 -8.51 12.96 8.79
C PRO A 139 -9.28 13.94 7.89
N THR A 140 -10.09 14.79 8.52
CA THR A 140 -10.72 15.94 7.86
C THR A 140 -9.66 16.81 7.18
N ALA A 141 -9.80 16.99 5.87
CA ALA A 141 -9.00 17.93 5.09
C ALA A 141 -9.15 19.36 5.67
N PRO A 142 -8.08 20.19 5.66
CA PRO A 142 -8.16 21.56 6.15
C PRO A 142 -9.06 22.40 5.25
N SER A 143 -10.04 23.08 5.86
CA SER A 143 -10.91 24.04 5.17
C SER A 143 -10.07 25.19 4.61
N ARG A 144 -10.13 25.41 3.29
CA ARG A 144 -9.59 26.61 2.64
C ARG A 144 -10.26 27.85 3.23
N ALA A 145 -9.52 28.62 4.02
CA ALA A 145 -9.87 30.01 4.30
C ALA A 145 -9.48 30.85 3.09
N SER A 146 -10.49 31.38 2.39
CA SER A 146 -10.31 32.44 1.41
C SER A 146 -9.96 33.73 2.15
N ALA A 147 -8.81 34.31 1.85
CA ALA A 147 -8.51 35.70 2.17
C ALA A 147 -8.26 36.42 0.84
N VAL A 148 -9.29 37.15 0.44
CA VAL A 148 -9.25 38.19 -0.59
C VAL A 148 -8.29 39.27 -0.11
N ALA A 149 -7.38 39.69 -0.99
CA ALA A 149 -6.62 40.93 -0.89
C ALA A 149 -7.13 41.90 -1.95
#